data_AF-A0A2P7YJJ3-F1
#
_entry.id   AF-A0A2P7YJJ3-F1
#
_cell.length_a   1.000
_cell.length_b   1.000
_cell.length_c   1.000
_cell.angle_alpha   90.00
_cell.angle_beta   90.00
_cell.angle_gamma   90.00
#
_symmetry.space_group_name_H-M   'P 1'
#
loop_
_entity.id
_entity.type
_entity.pdbx_description
1 polymer ?
#
loop_
_entity_poly.entity_id
_entity_poly.type
_entity_poly.pdbx_seq_one_letter_code
_entity_poly.pdbx_strand_id
1 'polypeptide(L)'
;MASKPIALVVEPRGKPIKKLPTETSVYLQASTSDLYHRLGAEAGISPDRIRVTKGSDGSLVPNAKDFTVERTGLRNKSVIYVKDLGPQIAWQTVFLIEYVGPLLIHPLIYFLRPYIFKNAGPASQAQTLSCVLITLHFLKRELETLLVHRFSNATMPARNIFKNSAHYWILAGANIAFWVNKPGSPTENLKNPLVIYSALALFIAGELGNLSTHLTLRGLRSAGGKERGIPQGLGFNLVTCPNYTFETIAWAGMWLMTFSLSTGLFVIIAVGQMYLWALKKEKRYRKEFGDRYKKKRCTMIPFVA
;
A
#
# COMPACT_ATOMS: atom_id res chain seq x y z
N MET A 1 -40.16 -13.81 -13.79
CA MET A 1 -39.56 -15.05 -14.33
C MET A 1 -38.17 -15.21 -13.74
N ALA A 2 -37.87 -16.29 -13.03
CA ALA A 2 -36.51 -16.58 -12.57
C ALA A 2 -35.62 -16.84 -13.79
N SER A 3 -34.50 -16.14 -13.89
CA SER A 3 -33.53 -16.34 -14.97
C SER A 3 -32.96 -17.75 -14.89
N LYS A 4 -32.77 -18.43 -16.03
CA LYS A 4 -32.10 -19.74 -16.03
C LYS A 4 -30.58 -19.55 -15.82
N PRO A 5 -29.90 -20.42 -15.06
CA PRO A 5 -28.46 -20.37 -14.94
C PRO A 5 -27.81 -20.71 -16.29
N ILE A 6 -26.69 -20.07 -16.59
CA ILE A 6 -25.83 -20.41 -17.72
C ILE A 6 -24.74 -21.38 -17.25
N ALA A 7 -24.24 -22.22 -18.16
CA ALA A 7 -23.14 -23.13 -17.89
C ALA A 7 -21.87 -22.61 -18.58
N LEU A 8 -20.78 -22.46 -17.83
CA LEU A 8 -19.49 -21.96 -18.32
C LEU A 8 -18.50 -23.11 -18.41
N VAL A 9 -17.79 -23.22 -19.53
CA VAL A 9 -16.72 -24.21 -19.71
C VAL A 9 -15.50 -23.74 -18.95
N VAL A 10 -14.96 -24.58 -18.08
CA VAL A 10 -13.86 -24.23 -17.17
C VAL A 10 -12.59 -24.93 -17.63
N GLU A 11 -11.57 -24.14 -17.94
CA GLU A 11 -10.27 -24.65 -18.37
C GLU A 11 -9.15 -24.18 -17.41
N PRO A 12 -8.22 -25.07 -17.02
CA PRO A 12 -7.11 -24.69 -16.17
C PRO A 12 -6.11 -23.82 -16.96
N ARG A 13 -5.50 -22.83 -16.28
CA ARG A 13 -4.41 -22.02 -16.85
C ARG A 13 -3.22 -21.96 -15.90
N GLY A 14 -2.09 -22.52 -16.33
CA GLY A 14 -0.87 -22.60 -15.52
C GLY A 14 -0.78 -23.92 -14.75
N LYS A 15 -0.44 -23.86 -13.45
CA LYS A 15 -0.32 -25.08 -12.64
C LYS A 15 -1.69 -25.77 -12.51
N PRO A 16 -1.77 -27.10 -12.73
CA PRO A 16 -3.04 -27.83 -12.63
C PRO A 16 -3.68 -27.68 -11.25
N ILE A 17 -5.00 -27.47 -11.23
CA ILE A 17 -5.82 -27.46 -10.01
C ILE A 17 -6.53 -28.82 -9.96
N LYS A 18 -6.15 -29.68 -9.01
CA LYS A 18 -6.53 -31.10 -8.98
C LYS A 18 -8.05 -31.35 -9.02
N LYS A 19 -8.85 -30.49 -8.39
CA LYS A 19 -10.32 -30.63 -8.27
C LYS A 19 -11.08 -29.62 -9.14
N LEU A 20 -10.43 -28.98 -10.11
CA LEU A 20 -11.12 -28.00 -10.95
C LEU A 20 -12.23 -28.67 -11.77
N PRO A 21 -13.48 -28.16 -11.72
CA PRO A 21 -14.55 -28.71 -12.52
C PRO A 21 -14.31 -28.41 -14.01
N THR A 22 -14.90 -29.20 -14.89
CA THR A 22 -14.90 -28.94 -16.35
C THR A 22 -15.99 -27.94 -16.76
N GLU A 23 -17.02 -27.78 -15.93
CA GLU A 23 -18.12 -26.85 -16.16
C GLU A 23 -18.64 -26.30 -14.81
N THR A 24 -19.03 -25.02 -14.78
CA THR A 24 -19.66 -24.40 -13.61
C THR A 24 -20.90 -23.62 -14.05
N SER A 25 -21.98 -23.68 -13.28
CA SER A 25 -23.22 -22.94 -13.54
C SER A 25 -23.32 -21.66 -12.72
N VAL A 26 -23.81 -20.58 -13.34
CA VAL A 26 -23.97 -19.28 -12.67
C VAL A 26 -25.12 -18.50 -13.31
N TYR A 27 -25.81 -17.67 -12.53
CA TYR A 27 -26.82 -16.76 -13.08
C TYR A 27 -26.16 -15.53 -13.69
N LEU A 28 -26.70 -15.04 -14.80
CA LEU A 28 -26.20 -13.82 -15.45
C LEU A 28 -26.25 -12.59 -14.53
N GLN A 29 -27.27 -12.51 -13.67
CA GLN A 29 -27.42 -11.43 -12.69
C GLN A 29 -26.58 -11.63 -11.43
N ALA A 30 -25.99 -12.81 -11.21
CA ALA A 30 -25.13 -13.04 -10.06
C ALA A 30 -23.87 -12.16 -10.17
N SER A 31 -23.30 -11.83 -9.02
CA SER A 31 -22.05 -11.09 -9.00
C SER A 31 -20.92 -11.98 -9.50
N THR A 32 -19.88 -11.38 -10.08
CA THR A 32 -18.66 -12.12 -10.41
C THR A 32 -17.96 -12.64 -9.15
N SER A 33 -18.21 -12.04 -7.97
CA SER A 33 -17.77 -12.61 -6.70
C SER A 33 -18.41 -13.97 -6.41
N ASP A 34 -19.69 -14.15 -6.72
CA ASP A 34 -20.39 -15.43 -6.54
C ASP A 34 -19.79 -16.53 -7.43
N LEU A 35 -19.43 -16.18 -8.68
CA LEU A 35 -18.70 -17.09 -9.58
C LEU A 35 -17.37 -17.55 -8.96
N TYR A 36 -16.62 -16.64 -8.35
CA TYR A 36 -15.35 -16.96 -7.68
C TYR A 36 -15.55 -17.85 -6.45
N HIS A 37 -16.57 -17.56 -5.63
CA HIS A 37 -16.91 -18.40 -4.48
C HIS A 37 -17.31 -19.81 -4.90
N ARG A 38 -18.09 -19.94 -5.97
CA ARG A 38 -18.53 -21.21 -6.51
C ARG A 38 -17.37 -22.04 -7.07
N LEU A 39 -16.53 -21.43 -7.91
CA LEU A 39 -15.31 -22.07 -8.41
C LEU A 39 -14.37 -22.48 -7.27
N GLY A 40 -14.26 -21.65 -6.24
CA GLY A 40 -13.46 -21.95 -5.06
C GLY A 40 -13.98 -23.16 -4.27
N ALA A 41 -15.30 -23.24 -4.09
CA ALA A 41 -15.95 -24.37 -3.43
C ALA A 41 -15.80 -25.67 -4.22
N GLU A 42 -16.05 -25.63 -5.54
CA GLU A 42 -15.92 -26.78 -6.44
C GLU A 42 -14.47 -27.28 -6.52
N ALA A 43 -13.50 -26.36 -6.60
CA ALA A 43 -12.09 -26.70 -6.72
C ALA A 43 -11.35 -26.90 -5.37
N GLY A 44 -12.01 -26.65 -4.23
CA GLY A 44 -11.41 -26.76 -2.90
C GLY A 44 -10.27 -25.75 -2.65
N ILE A 45 -10.36 -24.55 -3.21
CA ILE A 45 -9.36 -23.49 -3.07
C ILE A 45 -10.03 -22.16 -2.70
N SER A 46 -9.33 -21.32 -1.94
CA SER A 46 -9.86 -20.00 -1.57
C SER A 46 -10.14 -19.15 -2.82
N PRO A 47 -11.29 -18.45 -2.90
CA PRO A 47 -11.62 -17.52 -3.98
C PRO A 47 -10.56 -16.44 -4.22
N ASP A 48 -9.84 -16.03 -3.18
CA ASP A 48 -8.78 -15.02 -3.29
C ASP A 48 -7.53 -15.54 -4.01
N ARG A 49 -7.38 -16.86 -4.12
CA ARG A 49 -6.30 -17.50 -4.89
C ARG A 49 -6.67 -17.69 -6.35
N ILE A 50 -7.94 -17.53 -6.71
CA ILE A 50 -8.41 -17.77 -8.07
C ILE A 50 -8.20 -16.50 -8.90
N ARG A 51 -7.76 -16.68 -10.14
CA ARG A 51 -7.85 -15.66 -11.20
C ARG A 51 -8.61 -16.23 -12.38
N VAL A 52 -9.68 -15.55 -12.78
CA VAL A 52 -10.52 -15.91 -13.93
C VAL A 52 -10.26 -14.96 -15.09
N THR A 53 -9.97 -15.50 -16.28
CA THR A 53 -9.88 -14.73 -17.53
C THR A 53 -10.81 -15.31 -18.57
N LYS A 54 -11.43 -14.48 -19.40
CA LYS A 54 -12.30 -14.93 -20.49
C LYS A 54 -11.49 -15.69 -21.54
N GLY A 55 -12.06 -16.77 -22.07
CA GLY A 55 -11.48 -17.53 -23.18
C GLY A 55 -11.45 -16.75 -24.49
N SER A 56 -12.42 -15.87 -24.71
CA SER A 56 -12.62 -15.13 -25.96
C SER A 56 -11.53 -14.09 -26.26
N ASP A 57 -11.09 -13.35 -25.23
CA ASP A 57 -10.20 -12.19 -25.39
C ASP A 57 -9.08 -12.14 -24.34
N GLY A 58 -9.02 -13.11 -23.43
CA GLY A 58 -8.04 -13.17 -22.35
C GLY A 58 -8.20 -12.10 -21.27
N SER A 59 -9.23 -11.26 -21.33
CA SER A 59 -9.44 -10.19 -20.36
C SER A 59 -9.89 -10.73 -18.99
N LEU A 60 -9.59 -9.97 -17.94
CA LEU A 60 -9.84 -10.35 -16.56
C LEU A 60 -11.34 -10.25 -16.24
N VAL A 61 -11.90 -11.31 -15.65
CA VAL A 61 -13.18 -11.22 -14.95
C VAL A 61 -12.89 -10.71 -13.54
N PRO A 62 -13.38 -9.54 -13.11
CA PRO A 62 -13.05 -9.00 -11.79
C PRO A 62 -13.73 -9.82 -10.68
N ASN A 63 -13.08 -10.03 -9.53
CA ASN A 63 -13.77 -10.53 -8.33
C ASN A 63 -14.42 -9.35 -7.59
N ALA A 64 -15.69 -9.09 -7.90
CA ALA A 64 -16.41 -7.90 -7.48
C ALA A 64 -17.88 -8.22 -7.16
N LYS A 65 -18.41 -7.59 -6.10
CA LYS A 65 -19.81 -7.76 -5.67
C LYS A 65 -20.77 -6.90 -6.50
N ASP A 66 -20.27 -5.79 -7.02
CA ASP A 66 -20.99 -4.77 -7.80
C ASP A 66 -20.87 -4.98 -9.33
N PHE A 67 -20.28 -6.09 -9.76
CA PHE A 67 -20.10 -6.43 -11.18
C PHE A 67 -20.76 -7.77 -11.47
N THR A 68 -21.71 -7.82 -12.42
CA THR A 68 -22.45 -9.04 -12.74
C THR A 68 -21.74 -9.87 -13.80
N VAL A 69 -22.03 -11.17 -13.86
CA VAL A 69 -21.53 -12.05 -14.91
C VAL A 69 -21.95 -11.55 -16.29
N GLU A 70 -23.17 -11.04 -16.43
CA GLU A 70 -23.67 -10.48 -17.69
C GLU A 70 -22.79 -9.36 -18.26
N ARG A 71 -22.35 -8.44 -17.39
CA ARG A 71 -21.51 -7.28 -17.74
C ARG A 71 -20.11 -7.67 -18.23
N THR A 72 -19.66 -8.90 -17.93
CA THR A 72 -18.38 -9.41 -18.45
C THR A 72 -18.44 -9.78 -19.94
N GLY A 73 -19.65 -9.99 -20.47
CA GLY A 73 -19.89 -10.56 -21.79
C GLY A 73 -19.93 -12.09 -21.84
N LEU A 74 -19.76 -12.78 -20.71
CA LEU A 74 -19.90 -14.23 -20.63
C LEU A 74 -21.36 -14.66 -20.89
N ARG A 75 -21.53 -15.74 -21.64
CA ARG A 75 -22.81 -16.35 -22.02
C ARG A 75 -22.73 -17.87 -21.84
N ASN A 76 -23.85 -18.56 -22.09
CA ASN A 76 -23.87 -20.02 -22.03
C ASN A 76 -22.76 -20.62 -22.92
N LYS A 77 -22.07 -21.64 -22.39
CA LYS A 77 -20.90 -22.31 -22.96
C LYS A 77 -19.69 -21.41 -23.24
N SER A 78 -19.64 -20.19 -22.70
CA SER A 78 -18.41 -19.39 -22.75
C SER A 78 -17.29 -20.09 -21.97
N VAL A 79 -16.10 -20.08 -22.56
CA VAL A 79 -14.88 -20.61 -21.93
C VAL A 79 -14.32 -19.60 -20.93
N ILE A 80 -13.98 -20.06 -19.74
CA ILE A 80 -13.23 -19.31 -18.73
C ILE A 80 -11.96 -20.07 -18.35
N TYR A 81 -10.85 -19.33 -18.31
CA TYR A 81 -9.59 -19.86 -17.81
C TYR A 81 -9.43 -19.57 -16.33
N VAL A 82 -9.17 -20.61 -15.53
CA VAL A 82 -8.98 -20.53 -14.09
C VAL A 82 -7.53 -20.81 -13.72
N LYS A 83 -6.91 -19.86 -13.04
CA LYS A 83 -5.53 -19.95 -12.56
C LYS A 83 -5.46 -19.83 -11.05
N ASP A 84 -4.72 -20.72 -10.41
CA ASP A 84 -4.33 -20.59 -9.00
C ASP A 84 -3.11 -19.67 -8.88
N LEU A 85 -3.25 -18.62 -8.09
CA LEU A 85 -2.22 -17.62 -7.79
C LEU A 85 -1.23 -18.10 -6.70
N GLY A 86 -1.50 -19.24 -6.07
CA GLY A 86 -0.75 -19.76 -4.93
C GLY A 86 -1.12 -19.04 -3.62
N PRO A 87 -0.37 -19.27 -2.52
CA PRO A 87 -0.64 -18.67 -1.22
C PRO A 87 -0.78 -17.14 -1.31
N GLN A 88 -1.90 -16.63 -0.81
CA GLN A 88 -2.21 -15.20 -0.77
C GLN A 88 -2.28 -14.74 0.69
N ILE A 89 -2.00 -13.45 0.91
CA ILE A 89 -2.12 -12.79 2.21
C ILE A 89 -2.88 -11.48 2.03
N ALA A 90 -3.72 -11.11 3.01
CA ALA A 90 -4.50 -9.89 2.96
C ALA A 90 -3.59 -8.65 2.97
N TRP A 91 -3.91 -7.64 2.16
CA TRP A 91 -3.12 -6.40 2.11
C TRP A 91 -3.02 -5.72 3.47
N GLN A 92 -4.10 -5.73 4.26
CA GLN A 92 -4.09 -5.19 5.61
C GLN A 92 -3.00 -5.85 6.45
N THR A 93 -2.96 -7.19 6.52
CA THR A 93 -1.94 -7.95 7.26
C THR A 93 -0.52 -7.63 6.79
N VAL A 94 -0.32 -7.45 5.49
CA VAL A 94 0.99 -7.08 4.93
C VAL A 94 1.44 -5.72 5.45
N PHE A 95 0.53 -4.74 5.42
CA PHE A 95 0.82 -3.40 5.92
C PHE A 95 1.13 -3.39 7.42
N LEU A 96 0.40 -4.17 8.23
CA LEU A 96 0.72 -4.31 9.65
C LEU A 96 2.12 -4.93 9.87
N ILE A 97 2.45 -5.99 9.13
CA ILE A 97 3.74 -6.66 9.31
C ILE A 97 4.90 -5.78 8.81
N GLU A 98 4.72 -5.00 7.75
CA GLU A 98 5.80 -4.13 7.26
C GLU A 98 6.06 -2.94 8.19
N TYR A 99 5.02 -2.38 8.84
CA TYR A 99 5.13 -1.20 9.71
C TYR A 99 5.49 -1.53 11.17
N VAL A 100 5.11 -2.71 11.68
CA VAL A 100 5.42 -3.11 13.06
C VAL A 100 6.93 -3.21 13.30
N GLY A 101 7.71 -3.53 12.27
CA GLY A 101 9.17 -3.63 12.36
C GLY A 101 9.80 -2.33 12.86
N PRO A 102 9.77 -1.24 12.07
CA PRO A 102 10.27 0.05 12.52
C PRO A 102 9.61 0.54 13.82
N LEU A 103 8.30 0.31 13.99
CA LEU A 103 7.57 0.70 15.20
C LEU A 103 8.20 0.11 16.48
N LEU A 104 8.67 -1.14 16.44
CA LEU A 104 9.31 -1.80 17.57
C LEU A 104 10.83 -1.58 17.63
N ILE A 105 11.49 -1.57 16.47
CA ILE A 105 12.96 -1.48 16.40
C ILE A 105 13.47 -0.13 16.93
N HIS A 106 12.79 0.98 16.63
CA HIS A 106 13.25 2.31 17.07
C HIS A 106 13.28 2.44 18.60
N PRO A 107 12.17 2.19 19.33
CA PRO A 107 12.20 2.16 20.80
C PRO A 107 13.19 1.14 21.36
N LEU A 108 13.25 -0.06 20.77
CA LEU A 108 14.16 -1.11 21.23
C LEU A 108 15.62 -0.67 21.19
N ILE A 109 16.09 -0.12 20.07
CA ILE A 109 17.47 0.36 19.93
C ILE A 109 17.72 1.59 20.80
N TYR A 110 16.73 2.48 20.96
CA TYR A 110 16.83 3.64 21.83
C TYR A 110 17.04 3.25 23.30
N PHE A 111 16.22 2.33 23.84
CA PHE A 111 16.34 1.87 25.22
C PHE A 111 17.54 0.95 25.46
N LEU A 112 17.93 0.15 24.46
CA LEU A 112 19.12 -0.70 24.54
C LEU A 112 20.42 0.03 24.23
N ARG A 113 20.38 1.35 23.96
CA ARG A 113 21.54 2.15 23.57
C ARG A 113 22.77 1.96 24.49
N PRO A 114 22.65 1.94 25.84
CA PRO A 114 23.80 1.71 26.73
C PRO A 114 24.47 0.34 26.57
N TYR A 115 23.72 -0.67 26.10
CA TYR A 115 24.21 -2.03 25.90
C TYR A 115 24.74 -2.27 24.47
N ILE A 116 24.21 -1.52 23.49
CA ILE A 116 24.60 -1.65 22.09
C ILE A 116 25.87 -0.85 21.79
N PHE A 117 26.02 0.34 22.37
CA PHE A 117 27.13 1.24 22.07
C PHE A 117 28.03 1.47 23.29
N LYS A 118 29.34 1.27 23.10
CA LYS A 118 30.34 1.63 24.11
C LYS A 118 30.30 3.15 24.35
N ASN A 119 30.39 3.55 25.62
CA ASN A 119 30.37 4.96 26.05
C ASN A 119 29.11 5.73 25.62
N ALA A 120 27.97 5.06 25.51
CA ALA A 120 26.70 5.74 25.30
C ALA A 120 26.31 6.52 26.57
N GLY A 121 26.43 7.84 26.51
CA GLY A 121 25.79 8.73 27.46
C GLY A 121 24.26 8.73 27.32
N PRO A 122 23.56 9.64 28.02
CA PRO A 122 22.15 9.90 27.76
C PRO A 122 21.91 10.28 26.30
N ALA A 123 20.79 9.84 25.72
CA ALA A 123 20.43 10.24 24.36
C ALA A 123 20.18 11.75 24.29
N SER A 124 20.62 12.40 23.21
CA SER A 124 20.37 13.83 23.01
C SER A 124 18.87 14.11 22.80
N GLN A 125 18.49 15.39 22.89
CA GLN A 125 17.13 15.84 22.56
C GLN A 125 16.75 15.43 21.13
N ALA A 126 17.63 15.66 20.14
CA ALA A 126 17.36 15.32 18.75
C ALA A 126 17.26 13.80 18.52
N GLN A 127 18.05 12.98 19.22
CA GLN A 127 17.93 11.52 19.15
C GLN A 127 16.60 11.03 19.74
N THR A 128 16.23 11.59 20.89
CA THR A 128 14.95 11.28 21.56
C THR A 128 13.77 11.69 20.69
N LEU A 129 13.77 12.92 20.14
CA LEU A 129 12.75 13.37 19.20
C LEU A 129 12.72 12.48 17.96
N SER A 130 13.86 12.11 17.39
CA SER A 130 13.89 11.23 16.22
C SER A 130 13.22 9.88 16.48
N CYS A 131 13.50 9.27 17.63
CA CYS A 131 12.85 8.02 18.05
C CYS A 131 11.34 8.21 18.19
N VAL A 132 10.91 9.27 18.89
CA VAL A 132 9.48 9.56 19.11
C VAL A 132 8.76 9.81 17.79
N LEU A 133 9.30 10.67 16.92
CA LEU A 133 8.66 11.02 15.65
C LEU A 133 8.54 9.81 14.72
N ILE A 134 9.59 8.99 14.59
CA ILE A 134 9.51 7.77 13.77
C ILE A 134 8.53 6.75 14.37
N THR A 135 8.51 6.59 15.70
CA THR A 135 7.54 5.72 16.37
C THR A 135 6.11 6.20 16.12
N LEU A 136 5.85 7.51 16.22
CA LEU A 136 4.55 8.11 15.94
C LEU A 136 4.16 7.98 14.47
N HIS A 137 5.11 8.15 13.53
CA HIS A 137 4.89 7.90 12.11
C HIS A 137 4.35 6.47 11.91
N PHE A 138 5.10 5.45 12.34
CA PHE A 138 4.70 4.07 12.11
C PHE A 138 3.45 3.67 12.91
N LEU A 139 3.26 4.21 14.12
CA LEU A 139 2.01 4.02 14.87
C LEU A 139 0.80 4.59 14.11
N LYS A 140 0.93 5.80 13.56
CA LYS A 140 -0.09 6.37 12.69
C LYS A 140 -0.34 5.48 11.48
N ARG A 141 0.70 4.95 10.82
CA ARG A 141 0.56 4.04 9.67
C ARG A 141 -0.19 2.75 10.02
N GLU A 142 0.04 2.18 11.20
CA GLU A 142 -0.72 1.05 11.75
C GLU A 142 -2.20 1.41 11.94
N LEU A 143 -2.47 2.52 12.62
CA LEU A 143 -3.84 3.00 12.86
C LEU A 143 -4.57 3.32 11.56
N GLU A 144 -3.91 3.96 10.60
CA GLU A 144 -4.46 4.22 9.26
C GLU A 144 -4.79 2.91 8.53
N THR A 145 -3.93 1.90 8.66
CA THR A 145 -4.14 0.58 8.05
C THR A 145 -5.35 -0.14 8.65
N LEU A 146 -5.57 -0.01 9.95
CA LEU A 146 -6.69 -0.63 10.65
C LEU A 146 -8.01 0.14 10.46
N LEU A 147 -7.97 1.47 10.49
CA LEU A 147 -9.16 2.31 10.69
C LEU A 147 -9.52 3.17 9.47
N VAL A 148 -8.57 3.46 8.59
CA VAL A 148 -8.74 4.42 7.48
C VAL A 148 -8.70 3.74 6.12
N HIS A 149 -7.74 2.86 5.87
CA HIS A 149 -7.51 2.26 4.57
C HIS A 149 -8.62 1.29 4.16
N ARG A 150 -9.11 1.46 2.92
CA ARG A 150 -10.01 0.52 2.24
C ARG A 150 -9.28 -0.03 1.03
N PHE A 151 -8.88 -1.31 1.03
CA PHE A 151 -8.05 -1.88 -0.05
C PHE A 151 -8.89 -2.31 -1.26
N SER A 152 -8.42 -2.00 -2.48
CA SER A 152 -9.13 -2.37 -3.72
C SER A 152 -8.92 -3.84 -4.12
N ASN A 153 -7.75 -4.39 -3.80
CA ASN A 153 -7.46 -5.82 -3.91
C ASN A 153 -7.53 -6.42 -2.51
N ALA A 154 -8.13 -7.59 -2.36
CA ALA A 154 -8.21 -8.26 -1.07
C ALA A 154 -6.81 -8.72 -0.60
N THR A 155 -6.04 -9.28 -1.53
CA THR A 155 -4.79 -9.98 -1.20
C THR A 155 -3.64 -9.70 -2.17
N MET A 156 -2.44 -10.17 -1.80
CA MET A 156 -1.25 -10.26 -2.63
C MET A 156 -0.54 -11.61 -2.46
N PRO A 157 0.38 -12.01 -3.37
CA PRO A 157 1.18 -13.22 -3.20
C PRO A 157 1.99 -13.20 -1.90
N ALA A 158 1.84 -14.22 -1.06
CA ALA A 158 2.41 -14.26 0.30
C ALA A 158 3.92 -14.03 0.34
N ARG A 159 4.68 -14.58 -0.63
CA ARG A 159 6.13 -14.41 -0.73
C ARG A 159 6.59 -12.95 -0.79
N ASN A 160 5.74 -12.03 -1.23
CA ASN A 160 6.10 -10.62 -1.35
C ASN A 160 6.25 -9.96 0.03
N ILE A 161 5.74 -10.59 1.11
CA ILE A 161 5.86 -10.06 2.47
C ILE A 161 7.32 -9.88 2.88
N PHE A 162 8.19 -10.81 2.53
CA PHE A 162 9.61 -10.73 2.87
C PHE A 162 10.28 -9.55 2.18
N LYS A 163 9.97 -9.32 0.89
CA LYS A 163 10.52 -8.20 0.13
C LYS A 163 10.04 -6.86 0.68
N ASN A 164 8.74 -6.74 0.96
CA ASN A 164 8.16 -5.50 1.49
C ASN A 164 8.68 -5.22 2.90
N SER A 165 8.68 -6.23 3.77
CA SER A 165 9.13 -6.09 5.15
C SER A 165 10.63 -5.82 5.24
N ALA A 166 11.46 -6.45 4.39
CA ALA A 166 12.90 -6.19 4.39
C ALA A 166 13.22 -4.71 4.13
N HIS A 167 12.49 -4.04 3.23
CA HIS A 167 12.67 -2.61 2.99
C HIS A 167 12.42 -1.80 4.27
N TYR A 168 11.30 -2.02 4.94
CA TYR A 168 10.95 -1.27 6.15
C TYR A 168 11.81 -1.68 7.35
N TRP A 169 11.92 -2.96 7.65
CA TRP A 169 12.61 -3.46 8.84
C TRP A 169 14.12 -3.20 8.80
N ILE A 170 14.75 -3.36 7.63
CA ILE A 170 16.19 -3.17 7.50
C ILE A 170 16.51 -1.69 7.29
N LEU A 171 15.96 -1.05 6.25
CA LEU A 171 16.35 0.30 5.90
C LEU A 171 15.70 1.35 6.80
N ALA A 172 14.42 1.24 7.12
CA ALA A 172 13.72 2.23 7.95
C ALA A 172 13.87 1.94 9.46
N GLY A 173 13.84 0.66 9.83
CA GLY A 173 13.97 0.18 11.21
C GLY A 173 15.43 0.17 11.65
N ALA A 174 16.11 -0.95 11.41
CA ALA A 174 17.45 -1.23 11.95
C ALA A 174 18.51 -0.19 11.54
N ASN A 175 18.60 0.15 10.25
CA ASN A 175 19.61 1.05 9.73
C ASN A 175 19.46 2.46 10.35
N ILE A 176 18.29 3.09 10.26
CA ILE A 176 18.09 4.43 10.84
C ILE A 176 18.24 4.38 12.36
N ALA A 177 17.60 3.42 13.04
CA ALA A 177 17.63 3.34 14.50
C ALA A 177 19.07 3.20 15.01
N PHE A 178 19.90 2.37 14.37
CA PHE A 178 21.30 2.20 14.73
C PHE A 178 22.11 3.49 14.54
N TRP A 179 22.09 4.07 13.33
CA TRP A 179 22.96 5.21 13.01
C TRP A 179 22.56 6.51 13.69
N VAL A 180 21.26 6.72 13.92
CA VAL A 180 20.76 7.89 14.66
C VAL A 180 21.17 7.81 16.13
N ASN A 181 21.00 6.64 16.76
CA ASN A 181 21.28 6.48 18.19
C ASN A 181 22.78 6.26 18.50
N LYS A 182 23.63 5.99 17.52
CA LYS A 182 25.08 5.81 17.75
C LYS A 182 25.70 7.04 18.43
N PRO A 183 26.58 6.88 19.44
CA PRO A 183 27.40 7.97 19.97
C PRO A 183 28.30 8.60 18.89
N GLY A 184 28.42 9.93 18.95
CA GLY A 184 29.07 10.78 17.97
C GLY A 184 28.27 10.96 16.67
N SER A 185 27.00 10.53 16.60
CA SER A 185 26.21 10.72 15.38
C SER A 185 25.95 12.22 15.11
N PRO A 186 25.73 12.62 13.85
CA PRO A 186 25.28 13.98 13.54
C PRO A 186 24.02 14.38 14.32
N THR A 187 23.15 13.41 14.61
CA THR A 187 21.94 13.62 15.40
C THR A 187 22.24 13.93 16.87
N GLU A 188 23.21 13.25 17.49
CA GLU A 188 23.63 13.57 18.86
C GLU A 188 24.15 15.01 18.98
N ASN A 189 24.88 15.46 17.96
CA ASN A 189 25.51 16.77 17.91
C ASN A 189 24.55 17.91 17.52
N LEU A 190 23.32 17.61 17.07
CA LEU A 190 22.35 18.63 16.69
C LEU A 190 21.78 19.32 17.93
N LYS A 191 22.21 20.57 18.16
CA LYS A 191 21.76 21.42 19.28
C LYS A 191 21.06 22.70 18.85
N ASN A 192 21.07 23.04 17.55
CA ASN A 192 20.49 24.28 17.05
C ASN A 192 18.94 24.22 17.12
N PRO A 193 18.28 25.04 17.97
CA PRO A 193 16.84 24.98 18.14
C PRO A 193 16.05 25.33 16.87
N LEU A 194 16.55 26.27 16.06
CA LEU A 194 15.88 26.66 14.82
C LEU A 194 15.78 25.48 13.86
N VAL A 195 16.83 24.67 13.76
CA VAL A 195 16.85 23.48 12.90
C VAL A 195 15.91 22.40 13.46
N ILE A 196 15.95 22.16 14.78
CA ILE A 196 15.08 21.18 15.44
C ILE A 196 13.59 21.55 15.26
N TYR A 197 13.22 22.80 15.50
CA TYR A 197 11.83 23.25 15.35
C TYR A 197 11.37 23.29 13.90
N SER A 198 12.25 23.66 12.96
CA SER A 198 11.94 23.60 11.53
C SER A 198 11.72 22.15 11.07
N ALA A 199 12.58 21.23 11.49
CA ALA A 199 12.44 19.80 11.21
C ALA A 199 11.14 19.22 11.76
N LEU A 200 10.80 19.59 13.01
CA LEU A 200 9.55 19.19 13.66
C LEU A 200 8.32 19.75 12.94
N ALA A 201 8.34 21.02 12.54
CA ALA A 201 7.26 21.66 11.81
C ALA A 201 7.02 20.99 10.44
N LEU A 202 8.09 20.72 9.70
CA LEU A 202 8.02 19.96 8.44
C LEU A 202 7.44 18.56 8.65
N PHE A 203 7.91 17.85 9.68
CA PHE A 203 7.41 16.54 10.03
C PHE A 203 5.90 16.54 10.30
N ILE A 204 5.45 17.42 11.21
CA ILE A 204 4.03 17.51 11.59
C ILE A 204 3.16 17.93 10.40
N ALA A 205 3.59 18.93 9.62
CA ALA A 205 2.85 19.36 8.44
C ALA A 205 2.71 18.23 7.40
N GLY A 206 3.79 17.47 7.19
CA GLY A 206 3.79 16.28 6.34
C GLY A 206 2.85 15.19 6.86
N GLU A 207 2.91 14.84 8.14
CA GLU A 207 2.03 13.81 8.71
C GLU A 207 0.55 14.17 8.63
N LEU A 208 0.20 15.43 8.94
CA LEU A 208 -1.18 15.90 8.89
C LEU A 208 -1.70 15.98 7.45
N GLY A 209 -0.89 16.47 6.51
CA GLY A 209 -1.25 16.50 5.09
C GLY A 209 -1.43 15.10 4.50
N ASN A 210 -0.57 14.16 4.91
CA ASN A 210 -0.66 12.75 4.54
C ASN A 210 -1.95 12.11 5.07
N LEU A 211 -2.27 12.29 6.36
CA LEU A 211 -3.52 11.81 6.97
C LEU A 211 -4.76 12.40 6.29
N SER A 212 -4.77 13.72 6.06
CA SER A 212 -5.85 14.41 5.35
C SER A 212 -6.09 13.80 3.96
N THR A 213 -5.00 13.46 3.26
CA THR A 213 -5.10 12.78 1.97
C THR A 213 -5.68 11.38 2.10
N HIS A 214 -5.26 10.58 3.09
CA HIS A 214 -5.79 9.23 3.31
C HIS A 214 -7.29 9.26 3.67
N LEU A 215 -7.73 10.20 4.50
CA LEU A 215 -9.14 10.40 4.82
C LEU A 215 -9.96 10.76 3.58
N THR A 216 -9.44 11.66 2.74
CA THR A 216 -10.05 12.00 1.45
C THR A 216 -10.18 10.77 0.54
N LEU A 217 -9.11 9.96 0.44
CA LEU A 217 -9.11 8.74 -0.38
C LEU A 217 -10.06 7.67 0.16
N ARG A 218 -10.22 7.57 1.49
CA ARG A 218 -11.21 6.70 2.13
C ARG A 218 -12.64 7.10 1.73
N GLY A 219 -12.91 8.40 1.69
CA GLY A 219 -14.23 8.95 1.33
C GLY A 219 -14.68 8.66 -0.10
N LEU A 220 -13.77 8.27 -1.00
CA LEU A 220 -14.12 7.87 -2.36
C LEU A 220 -14.76 6.49 -2.48
N ARG A 221 -14.76 5.71 -1.39
CA ARG A 221 -15.28 4.33 -1.36
C ARG A 221 -16.42 4.25 -0.36
N SER A 222 -17.41 3.41 -0.63
CA SER A 222 -18.38 3.03 0.40
C SER A 222 -17.75 2.03 1.40
N ALA A 223 -18.42 1.74 2.52
CA ALA A 223 -17.93 0.74 3.46
C ALA A 223 -17.98 -0.66 2.81
N GLY A 224 -16.81 -1.29 2.63
CA GLY A 224 -16.69 -2.59 1.93
C GLY A 224 -16.72 -2.49 0.39
N GLY A 225 -16.91 -1.30 -0.16
CA GLY A 225 -16.91 -1.05 -1.59
C GLY A 225 -15.51 -0.94 -2.20
N LYS A 226 -15.44 -1.15 -3.53
CA LYS A 226 -14.21 -1.03 -4.33
C LYS A 226 -14.28 0.13 -5.31
N GLU A 227 -15.17 1.10 -5.08
CA GLU A 227 -15.42 2.21 -5.98
C GLU A 227 -14.14 3.02 -6.22
N ARG A 228 -14.10 3.63 -7.40
CA ARG A 228 -12.98 4.47 -7.82
C ARG A 228 -13.54 5.80 -8.27
N GLY A 229 -13.09 6.85 -7.60
CA GLY A 229 -13.41 8.24 -7.92
C GLY A 229 -12.14 9.05 -8.18
N ILE A 230 -12.34 10.27 -8.66
CA ILE A 230 -11.28 11.27 -8.80
C ILE A 230 -11.21 12.03 -7.48
N PRO A 231 -10.11 11.92 -6.71
CA PRO A 231 -9.97 12.66 -5.46
C PRO A 231 -9.87 14.16 -5.71
N GLN A 232 -10.52 14.93 -4.85
CA GLN A 232 -10.49 16.39 -4.79
C GLN A 232 -10.12 16.82 -3.37
N GLY A 233 -9.51 17.99 -3.21
CA GLY A 233 -9.10 18.52 -1.91
C GLY A 233 -7.63 18.91 -1.86
N LEU A 234 -7.08 18.99 -0.65
CA LEU A 234 -5.73 19.50 -0.39
C LEU A 234 -4.68 18.75 -1.22
N GLY A 235 -3.86 19.49 -1.97
CA GLY A 235 -2.79 18.96 -2.83
C GLY A 235 -3.26 18.27 -4.11
N PHE A 236 -4.51 17.78 -4.18
CA PHE A 236 -5.06 17.12 -5.37
C PHE A 236 -5.25 18.06 -6.56
N ASN A 237 -5.21 19.37 -6.38
CA ASN A 237 -5.21 20.29 -7.53
C ASN A 237 -3.81 20.45 -8.16
N LEU A 238 -2.75 20.13 -7.41
CA LEU A 238 -1.35 20.32 -7.84
C LEU A 238 -0.74 19.03 -8.38
N VAL A 239 -0.97 17.91 -7.69
CA VAL A 239 -0.31 16.63 -7.97
C VAL A 239 -1.29 15.46 -7.92
N THR A 240 -0.91 14.34 -8.54
CA THR A 240 -1.75 13.13 -8.58
C THR A 240 -1.79 12.41 -7.22
N CYS A 241 -0.66 12.36 -6.51
CA CYS A 241 -0.50 11.62 -5.26
C CYS A 241 -0.01 12.52 -4.12
N PRO A 242 -0.86 13.43 -3.59
CA PRO A 242 -0.46 14.33 -2.53
C PRO A 242 -0.05 13.61 -1.24
N ASN A 243 -0.56 12.39 -0.99
CA ASN A 243 -0.14 11.57 0.14
C ASN A 243 1.36 11.29 0.10
N TYR A 244 1.92 11.01 -1.09
CA TYR A 244 3.35 10.81 -1.25
C TYR A 244 4.15 12.12 -1.17
N THR A 245 3.57 13.24 -1.59
CA THR A 245 4.17 14.57 -1.41
C THR A 245 4.34 14.90 0.06
N PHE A 246 3.27 14.76 0.84
CA PHE A 246 3.27 15.05 2.26
C PHE A 246 4.13 14.06 3.06
N GLU A 247 4.15 12.78 2.67
CA GLU A 247 5.10 11.78 3.17
C GLU A 247 6.55 12.24 2.92
N THR A 248 6.86 12.72 1.72
CA THR A 248 8.19 13.23 1.36
C THR A 248 8.58 14.44 2.22
N ILE A 249 7.64 15.36 2.49
CA ILE A 249 7.86 16.51 3.37
C ILE A 249 8.14 16.05 4.80
N ALA A 250 7.38 15.07 5.31
CA ALA A 250 7.60 14.53 6.65
C ALA A 250 9.00 13.94 6.79
N TRP A 251 9.41 13.10 5.83
CA TRP A 251 10.71 12.46 5.83
C TRP A 251 11.88 13.41 5.53
N ALA A 252 11.65 14.50 4.78
CA ALA A 252 12.62 15.59 4.68
C ALA A 252 12.83 16.28 6.03
N GLY A 253 11.76 16.49 6.80
CA GLY A 253 11.83 16.93 8.20
C GLY A 253 12.63 15.95 9.07
N MET A 254 12.38 14.64 8.94
CA MET A 254 13.18 13.62 9.66
C MET A 254 14.67 13.66 9.28
N TRP A 255 15.00 13.82 8.00
CA TRP A 255 16.38 13.90 7.59
C TRP A 255 17.06 15.17 8.12
N LEU A 256 16.33 16.30 8.18
CA LEU A 256 16.82 17.52 8.82
C LEU A 256 16.99 17.37 10.34
N MET A 257 16.13 16.58 11.01
CA MET A 257 16.25 16.28 12.44
C MET A 257 17.48 15.40 12.74
N THR A 258 17.86 14.51 11.82
CA THR A 258 18.93 13.54 12.08
C THR A 258 20.27 13.93 11.48
N PHE A 259 20.29 14.64 10.35
CA PHE A 259 21.45 14.77 9.45
C PHE A 259 22.17 13.44 9.16
N SER A 260 21.48 12.32 9.32
CA SER A 260 22.06 11.00 9.17
C SER A 260 22.04 10.58 7.71
N LEU A 261 23.18 10.12 7.20
CA LEU A 261 23.26 9.52 5.85
C LEU A 261 22.34 8.30 5.73
N SER A 262 22.12 7.57 6.83
CA SER A 262 21.18 6.45 6.88
C SER A 262 19.74 6.92 6.63
N THR A 263 19.31 8.00 7.27
CA THR A 263 18.00 8.60 7.02
C THR A 263 17.90 9.10 5.58
N GLY A 264 18.91 9.84 5.10
CA GLY A 264 18.95 10.35 3.72
C GLY A 264 18.85 9.25 2.67
N LEU A 265 19.56 8.13 2.85
CA LEU A 265 19.48 6.97 1.97
C LEU A 265 18.05 6.40 1.92
N PHE A 266 17.40 6.25 3.08
CA PHE A 266 16.02 5.78 3.15
C PHE A 266 15.08 6.75 2.41
N VAL A 267 15.21 8.07 2.64
CA VAL A 267 14.41 9.09 1.97
C VAL A 267 14.55 8.98 0.46
N ILE A 268 15.78 8.91 -0.07
CA ILE A 268 16.02 8.82 -1.52
C ILE A 268 15.36 7.57 -2.12
N ILE A 269 15.52 6.41 -1.48
CA ILE A 269 14.93 5.16 -1.96
C ILE A 269 13.40 5.22 -1.90
N ALA A 270 12.83 5.67 -0.77
CA ALA A 270 11.39 5.75 -0.57
C ALA A 270 10.74 6.74 -1.55
N VAL A 271 11.31 7.94 -1.70
CA VAL A 271 10.84 8.97 -2.63
C VAL A 271 10.91 8.50 -4.07
N GLY A 272 12.01 7.87 -4.48
CA GLY A 272 12.15 7.31 -5.83
C GLY A 272 11.08 6.25 -6.13
N GLN A 273 10.84 5.34 -5.19
CA GLN A 273 9.81 4.32 -5.33
C GLN A 273 8.39 4.92 -5.39
N MET A 274 8.08 5.87 -4.51
CA MET A 274 6.79 6.56 -4.50
C MET A 274 6.54 7.35 -5.79
N TYR A 275 7.58 7.99 -6.35
CA TYR A 275 7.50 8.69 -7.64
C TYR A 275 7.13 7.72 -8.78
N LEU A 276 7.77 6.56 -8.85
CA LEU A 276 7.43 5.53 -9.85
C LEU A 276 5.98 5.02 -9.70
N TRP A 277 5.50 4.90 -8.47
CA TRP A 277 4.09 4.56 -8.20
C TRP A 277 3.12 5.68 -8.58
N ALA A 278 3.50 6.94 -8.36
CA ALA A 278 2.72 8.11 -8.73
C ALA A 278 2.54 8.19 -10.25
N LEU A 279 3.61 7.97 -11.03
CA LEU A 279 3.56 7.89 -12.49
C LEU A 279 2.60 6.80 -12.99
N LYS A 280 2.65 5.61 -12.38
CA LYS A 280 1.74 4.51 -12.72
C LYS A 280 0.29 4.85 -12.38
N LYS A 281 0.06 5.53 -11.26
CA LYS A 281 -1.28 5.94 -10.83
C LYS A 281 -1.86 7.03 -11.74
N GLU A 282 -1.05 8.00 -12.17
CA GLU A 282 -1.44 9.02 -13.15
C GLU A 282 -1.85 8.39 -14.49
N LYS A 283 -1.02 7.49 -15.04
CA LYS A 283 -1.35 6.76 -16.27
C LYS A 283 -2.67 5.99 -16.16
N ARG A 284 -2.91 5.36 -14.99
CA ARG A 284 -4.16 4.64 -14.73
C ARG A 284 -5.36 5.58 -14.67
N TYR A 285 -5.27 6.71 -13.96
CA TYR A 285 -6.37 7.67 -13.89
C TYR A 285 -6.76 8.24 -15.25
N ARG A 286 -5.77 8.58 -16.10
CA ARG A 286 -6.04 9.01 -17.48
C ARG A 286 -6.80 7.96 -18.29
N LYS A 287 -6.40 6.70 -18.17
CA LYS A 287 -7.06 5.59 -18.88
C LYS A 287 -8.47 5.31 -18.34
N GLU A 288 -8.64 5.37 -17.02
CA GLU A 288 -9.87 4.96 -16.35
C GLU A 288 -10.97 6.03 -16.42
N PHE A 289 -10.59 7.30 -16.32
CA PHE A 289 -11.56 8.40 -16.23
C PHE A 289 -11.66 9.26 -17.48
N GLY A 290 -10.75 9.09 -18.46
CA GLY A 290 -10.77 9.81 -19.73
C GLY A 290 -10.86 11.31 -19.52
N ASP A 291 -11.82 11.95 -20.21
CA ASP A 291 -12.02 13.40 -20.20
C ASP A 291 -12.49 13.96 -18.86
N ARG A 292 -13.05 13.12 -17.97
CA ARG A 292 -13.45 13.54 -16.62
C ARG A 292 -12.25 13.83 -15.72
N TYR A 293 -11.06 13.33 -16.07
CA TYR A 293 -9.85 13.54 -15.29
C TYR A 293 -8.96 14.63 -15.90
N LYS A 294 -8.79 15.72 -15.16
CA LYS A 294 -7.83 16.76 -15.52
C LYS A 294 -6.40 16.23 -15.38
N LYS A 295 -5.76 15.99 -16.53
CA LYS A 295 -4.38 15.51 -16.62
C LYS A 295 -3.43 16.44 -15.86
N LYS A 296 -2.54 15.86 -15.05
CA LYS A 296 -1.56 16.63 -14.28
C LYS A 296 -0.17 16.44 -14.86
N ARG A 297 0.63 17.52 -14.87
CA ARG A 297 2.04 17.47 -15.27
C ARG A 297 2.89 16.86 -14.16
N CYS A 298 2.59 17.19 -12.91
CA CYS A 298 3.31 16.70 -11.74
C CYS A 298 2.52 15.56 -11.06
N THR A 299 3.21 14.47 -10.75
CA THR A 299 2.56 13.30 -10.12
C THR A 299 2.72 13.25 -8.61
N MET A 300 3.82 13.82 -8.08
CA MET A 300 4.14 13.81 -6.65
C MET A 300 4.84 15.10 -6.20
N ILE A 301 5.95 15.51 -6.81
CA ILE A 301 6.63 16.74 -6.43
C ILE A 301 6.09 17.89 -7.28
N PRO A 302 5.53 18.95 -6.67
CA PRO A 302 5.10 20.12 -7.44
C PRO A 302 6.24 20.67 -8.28
N PHE A 303 5.94 21.04 -9.51
CA PHE A 303 6.90 21.64 -10.47
C PHE A 303 8.03 20.72 -10.95
N VAL A 304 8.00 19.43 -10.59
CA VAL A 304 8.85 18.38 -11.16
C VAL A 304 7.97 17.42 -11.97
N ALA A 305 8.26 17.30 -13.27
CA ALA A 305 7.48 16.48 -14.20
C ALA A 305 7.75 14.98 -14.01
#